data_AF-A0A094K0E1-F1
#
_entry.id   AF-A0A094K0E1-F1
#
_cell.length_a   1.000
_cell.length_b   1.000
_cell.length_c   1.000
_cell.angle_alpha   90.00
_cell.angle_beta   90.00
_cell.angle_gamma   90.00
#
_symmetry.space_group_name_H-M   'P 1'
#
loop_
_entity.id
_entity.type
_entity.pdbx_description
1 polymer ?
#
loop_
_entity_poly.entity_id
_entity_poly.type
_entity_poly.pdbx_seq_one_letter_code
_entity_poly.pdbx_strand_id
1 'polypeptide(L)'
;MASKSKDVRIEQLKIFQKRLDLRLQQLAQKGIGEDKAQKDPLVKSLKSKIKETNVRIAAFEKFVKLTEALAQAKVQKMADLAAKKEEKTEQKQAQPKQKKADKEPKKQPAASDGEAPKKPKKQSADADEEATKKKSGKKKEE
;
A
#
# COMPACT_ATOMS: atom_id res chain seq x y z
N MET A 1 -8.86 4.02 8.47
CA MET A 1 -8.73 2.90 9.43
C MET A 1 -7.47 2.14 9.11
N ALA A 2 -6.53 2.00 10.05
CA ALA A 2 -5.36 1.16 9.82
C ALA A 2 -5.80 -0.31 9.72
N SER A 3 -5.55 -0.94 8.57
CA SER A 3 -5.73 -2.38 8.40
C SER A 3 -4.80 -3.11 9.37
N LYS A 4 -5.34 -4.05 10.16
CA LYS A 4 -4.54 -4.93 11.03
C LYS A 4 -3.43 -5.65 10.23
N SER A 5 -2.28 -5.91 10.87
CA SER A 5 -1.14 -6.61 10.27
C SER A 5 -1.47 -8.05 9.86
N LYS A 6 -0.59 -8.65 9.03
CA LYS A 6 -0.72 -10.05 8.57
C LYS A 6 -0.81 -11.01 9.75
N ASP A 7 0.04 -10.86 10.76
CA ASP A 7 0.11 -11.78 11.90
C ASP A 7 -1.18 -11.78 12.73
N VAL A 8 -1.73 -10.59 12.98
CA VAL A 8 -3.02 -10.45 13.66
C VAL A 8 -4.16 -11.12 12.89
N ARG A 9 -4.10 -11.13 11.54
CA ARG A 9 -5.08 -11.85 10.71
C ARG A 9 -4.88 -13.38 10.79
N ILE A 10 -3.64 -13.85 10.85
CA ILE A 10 -3.34 -15.27 11.05
C ILE A 10 -3.84 -15.76 12.41
N GLU A 11 -3.66 -14.97 13.47
CA GLU A 11 -4.20 -15.28 14.79
C GLU A 11 -5.72 -15.32 14.80
N GLN A 12 -6.38 -14.34 14.17
CA GLN A 12 -7.84 -14.33 14.01
C GLN A 12 -8.34 -15.58 13.29
N LEU A 13 -7.66 -16.00 12.23
CA LEU A 13 -7.96 -17.23 11.50
C LEU A 13 -7.91 -18.43 12.45
N LYS A 14 -6.82 -18.59 13.22
CA LYS A 14 -6.66 -19.68 14.20
C LYS A 14 -7.78 -19.67 15.24
N ILE A 15 -8.16 -18.48 15.74
CA ILE A 15 -9.26 -18.33 16.70
C ILE A 15 -10.60 -18.75 16.07
N PHE A 16 -10.89 -18.35 14.85
CA PHE A 16 -12.13 -18.73 14.18
C PHE A 16 -12.21 -20.21 13.87
N GLN A 17 -11.09 -20.84 13.50
CA GLN A 17 -11.02 -22.30 13.34
C GLN A 17 -11.32 -23.03 14.65
N LYS A 18 -10.62 -22.68 15.74
CA LYS A 18 -10.89 -23.28 17.07
C LYS A 18 -12.35 -23.13 17.50
N ARG A 19 -12.96 -21.96 17.24
CA ARG A 19 -14.38 -21.72 17.53
C ARG A 19 -15.32 -22.56 16.66
N LEU A 20 -14.96 -22.76 15.39
CA LEU A 20 -15.73 -23.60 14.47
C LEU A 20 -15.71 -25.05 14.95
N ASP A 21 -14.52 -25.56 15.29
CA ASP A 21 -14.34 -26.94 15.74
C ASP A 21 -15.09 -27.21 17.05
N LEU A 22 -14.95 -26.30 18.02
CA LEU A 22 -15.69 -26.37 19.28
C LEU A 22 -17.20 -26.36 19.04
N ARG A 23 -17.69 -25.54 18.11
CA ARG A 23 -19.12 -25.52 17.78
C ARG A 23 -19.58 -26.82 17.14
N LEU A 24 -18.80 -27.38 16.21
CA LEU A 24 -19.12 -28.66 15.59
C LEU A 24 -19.14 -29.79 16.61
N GLN A 25 -18.20 -29.82 17.55
CA GLN A 25 -18.19 -30.77 18.66
C GLN A 25 -19.46 -30.64 19.53
N GLN A 26 -19.86 -29.42 19.89
CA GLN A 26 -21.11 -29.19 20.65
C GLN A 26 -22.36 -29.66 19.89
N LEU A 27 -22.40 -29.48 18.57
CA LEU A 27 -23.52 -29.93 17.75
C LEU A 27 -23.55 -31.46 17.66
N ALA A 28 -22.39 -32.10 17.51
CA ALA A 28 -22.26 -33.55 17.53
C ALA A 28 -22.70 -34.15 18.88
N GLN A 29 -22.29 -33.54 20.01
CA GLN A 29 -22.74 -33.95 21.35
C GLN A 29 -24.25 -33.83 21.54
N LYS A 30 -24.90 -32.90 20.83
CA LYS A 30 -26.36 -32.72 20.82
C LYS A 30 -27.08 -33.65 19.83
N GLY A 31 -26.36 -34.55 19.17
CA GLY A 31 -26.90 -35.45 18.16
C GLY A 31 -27.35 -34.75 16.88
N ILE A 32 -26.87 -33.52 16.63
CA ILE A 32 -27.19 -32.79 15.39
C ILE A 32 -26.28 -33.32 14.28
N GLY A 33 -26.88 -34.01 13.31
CA GLY A 33 -26.17 -34.51 12.14
C GLY A 33 -25.52 -33.41 11.30
N GLU A 34 -24.51 -33.78 10.52
CA GLU A 34 -23.65 -32.86 9.77
C GLU A 34 -24.43 -31.90 8.85
N ASP A 35 -25.45 -32.39 8.14
CA ASP A 35 -26.27 -31.57 7.25
C ASP A 35 -26.99 -30.43 7.97
N LYS A 36 -27.48 -30.71 9.19
CA LYS A 36 -28.13 -29.71 10.03
C LYS A 36 -27.09 -28.79 10.68
N ALA A 37 -25.92 -29.32 11.05
CA ALA A 37 -24.81 -28.53 11.57
C ALA A 37 -24.27 -27.54 10.54
N GLN A 38 -24.22 -27.90 9.25
CA GLN A 38 -23.84 -26.98 8.18
C GLN A 38 -24.86 -25.84 7.98
N LYS A 39 -26.13 -26.09 8.33
CA LYS A 39 -27.20 -25.08 8.25
C LYS A 39 -27.18 -24.09 9.43
N ASP A 40 -26.50 -24.41 10.54
CA ASP A 40 -26.35 -23.55 11.72
C ASP A 40 -25.81 -22.15 11.32
N PRO A 41 -26.54 -21.06 11.65
CA PRO A 41 -26.08 -19.69 11.38
C PRO A 41 -24.68 -19.39 11.92
N LEU A 42 -24.33 -19.93 13.09
CA LEU A 42 -23.05 -19.67 13.74
C LEU A 42 -21.91 -20.34 12.95
N VAL A 43 -22.10 -21.60 12.54
CA VAL A 43 -21.17 -22.34 11.68
C VAL A 43 -20.97 -21.62 10.34
N LYS A 44 -22.05 -21.16 9.70
CA LYS A 44 -21.99 -20.37 8.46
C LYS A 44 -21.19 -19.07 8.66
N SER A 45 -21.47 -18.32 9.73
CA SER A 45 -20.79 -17.07 10.01
C SER A 45 -19.29 -17.26 10.24
N LEU A 46 -18.89 -18.33 10.94
CA LEU A 46 -17.48 -18.65 11.21
C LEU A 46 -16.77 -19.05 9.93
N LYS A 47 -17.38 -19.91 9.10
CA LYS A 47 -16.84 -20.27 7.77
C LYS A 47 -16.66 -19.04 6.90
N SER A 48 -17.62 -18.12 6.87
CA SER A 48 -17.51 -16.86 6.13
C SER A 48 -16.37 -15.98 6.63
N LYS A 49 -16.22 -15.82 7.95
CA LYS A 49 -15.10 -15.05 8.55
C LYS A 49 -13.73 -15.66 8.24
N ILE A 50 -13.63 -16.99 8.21
CA ILE A 50 -12.41 -17.70 7.81
C ILE A 50 -12.08 -17.37 6.34
N LYS A 51 -13.05 -17.48 5.42
CA LYS A 51 -12.87 -17.14 4.01
C LYS A 51 -12.43 -15.69 3.81
N GLU A 52 -13.10 -14.75 4.46
CA GLU A 52 -12.78 -13.32 4.40
C GLU A 52 -11.36 -13.04 4.91
N THR A 53 -10.95 -13.68 6.00
CA THR A 53 -9.61 -13.53 6.57
C THR A 53 -8.55 -14.12 5.64
N ASN A 54 -8.81 -15.27 5.02
CA ASN A 54 -7.92 -15.88 4.02
C ASN A 54 -7.71 -14.96 2.80
N VAL A 55 -8.78 -14.36 2.28
CA VAL A 55 -8.68 -13.41 1.16
C VAL A 55 -7.78 -12.22 1.53
N ARG A 56 -7.91 -11.70 2.75
CA ARG A 56 -7.04 -10.62 3.23
C ARG A 56 -5.58 -11.04 3.38
N ILE A 57 -5.33 -12.23 3.92
CA ILE A 57 -3.96 -12.76 4.05
C ILE A 57 -3.33 -12.92 2.65
N ALA A 58 -4.08 -13.49 1.70
CA ALA A 58 -3.62 -13.64 0.32
C ALA A 58 -3.33 -12.29 -0.35
N ALA A 59 -4.12 -11.25 -0.06
CA ALA A 59 -3.84 -9.90 -0.55
C ALA A 59 -2.52 -9.35 0.01
N PHE A 60 -2.27 -9.52 1.33
CA PHE A 60 -0.97 -9.15 1.91
C PHE A 60 0.19 -9.87 1.23
N GLU A 61 0.05 -11.17 0.96
CA GLU A 61 1.10 -11.95 0.29
C GLU A 61 1.37 -11.46 -1.14
N LYS A 62 0.34 -11.06 -1.87
CA LYS A 62 0.51 -10.42 -3.18
C LYS A 62 1.30 -9.11 -3.06
N PHE A 63 0.99 -8.27 -2.07
CA PHE A 63 1.73 -7.02 -1.85
C PHE A 63 3.19 -7.25 -1.43
N VAL A 64 3.45 -8.25 -0.59
CA VAL A 64 4.82 -8.64 -0.22
C VAL A 64 5.62 -9.03 -1.46
N LYS A 65 5.08 -9.92 -2.31
CA LYS A 65 5.73 -10.33 -3.56
C LYS A 65 5.99 -9.17 -4.51
N LEU A 66 5.03 -8.25 -4.67
CA LEU A 66 5.23 -7.04 -5.49
C LEU A 66 6.35 -6.15 -4.92
N THR A 67 6.42 -6.02 -3.60
CA THR A 67 7.45 -5.21 -2.94
C THR A 67 8.83 -5.83 -3.12
N GLU A 68 8.95 -7.15 -2.97
CA GLU A 68 10.18 -7.90 -3.22
C GLU A 68 10.63 -7.77 -4.68
N ALA A 69 9.72 -7.92 -5.64
CA ALA A 69 10.03 -7.77 -7.06
C ALA A 69 10.52 -6.35 -7.40
N LEU A 70 9.88 -5.32 -6.84
CA LEU A 70 10.33 -3.93 -7.02
C LEU A 70 11.68 -3.66 -6.36
N ALA A 71 11.95 -4.26 -5.20
CA ALA A 71 13.25 -4.17 -4.54
C ALA A 71 14.36 -4.80 -5.40
N GLN A 72 14.14 -6.01 -5.92
CA GLN A 72 15.07 -6.68 -6.83
C GLN A 72 15.30 -5.88 -8.12
N ALA A 73 14.23 -5.37 -8.74
CA ALA A 73 14.35 -4.54 -9.94
C ALA A 73 15.12 -3.24 -9.69
N LYS A 74 15.00 -2.64 -8.50
CA LYS A 74 15.81 -1.47 -8.12
C LYS A 74 17.29 -1.84 -7.97
N VAL A 75 17.59 -2.97 -7.31
CA VAL A 75 18.97 -3.44 -7.16
C VAL A 75 19.61 -3.73 -8.53
N GLN A 76 18.90 -4.43 -9.41
CA GLN A 76 19.37 -4.70 -10.77
C GLN A 76 19.64 -3.42 -11.56
N LYS A 77 18.69 -2.47 -11.58
CA LYS A 77 18.87 -1.19 -12.27
C LYS A 77 20.06 -0.38 -11.73
N MET A 78 20.29 -0.40 -10.42
CA MET A 78 21.46 0.27 -9.83
C MET A 78 22.77 -0.42 -10.21
N ALA A 79 22.79 -1.76 -10.26
CA ALA A 79 23.93 -2.53 -10.75
C ALA A 79 24.21 -2.27 -12.23
N ASP A 80 23.18 -2.25 -13.08
CA ASP A 80 23.32 -1.95 -14.52
C ASP A 80 23.83 -0.53 -14.77
N LEU A 81 23.40 0.44 -13.95
CA LEU A 81 23.88 1.82 -14.02
C LEU A 81 25.32 1.97 -13.51
N ALA A 82 25.74 1.16 -12.54
CA ALA A 82 27.12 1.13 -12.07
C ALA A 82 28.04 0.50 -13.12
N ALA A 83 27.66 -0.65 -13.69
CA ALA A 83 28.41 -1.31 -14.76
C ALA A 83 28.55 -0.42 -16.01
N LYS A 84 27.48 0.26 -16.42
CA LYS A 84 27.55 1.25 -17.53
C LYS A 84 28.42 2.46 -17.21
N LYS A 85 28.55 2.85 -15.94
CA LYS A 85 29.46 3.93 -15.54
C LYS A 85 30.91 3.44 -15.58
N GLU A 86 31.21 2.26 -15.08
CA GLU A 86 32.56 1.67 -15.13
C GLU A 86 33.03 1.47 -16.57
N GLU A 87 32.20 0.89 -17.44
CA GLU A 87 32.52 0.70 -18.88
C GLU A 87 32.78 2.05 -19.59
N LYS A 88 32.02 3.10 -19.24
CA LYS A 88 32.22 4.46 -19.77
C LYS A 88 33.47 5.15 -19.21
N THR A 89 33.97 4.73 -18.05
CA THR A 89 35.20 5.28 -17.45
C THR A 89 36.43 4.56 -18.01
N GLU A 90 36.32 3.27 -18.29
CA GLU A 90 37.40 2.44 -18.85
C GLU A 90 37.66 2.73 -20.34
N GLN A 91 36.62 3.02 -21.12
CA GLN A 91 36.79 3.54 -22.50
C GLN A 91 37.45 4.93 -22.56
N LYS A 92 37.40 5.73 -21.49
CA LYS A 92 37.98 7.08 -21.45
C LYS A 92 39.44 7.12 -21.02
N GLN A 93 39.99 6.01 -20.49
CA GLN A 93 41.41 5.89 -20.14
C GLN A 93 42.26 5.18 -21.22
N ALA A 94 41.63 4.63 -22.27
CA ALA A 94 42.33 3.88 -23.32
C ALA A 94 42.68 4.68 -24.60
N GLN A 95 42.39 5.99 -24.71
CA GLN A 95 42.88 6.81 -25.82
C GLN A 95 44.00 7.79 -25.39
N PRO A 96 45.21 7.68 -25.98
CA PRO A 96 46.39 8.42 -25.56
C PRO A 96 46.38 9.88 -26.03
N LYS A 97 47.01 10.72 -25.21
CA LYS A 97 47.40 12.12 -25.48
C LYS A 97 47.97 12.31 -26.89
N GLN A 98 47.29 13.05 -27.77
CA GLN A 98 47.94 13.87 -28.80
C GLN A 98 47.25 15.23 -28.99
N LYS A 99 47.96 16.25 -28.48
CA LYS A 99 48.11 17.64 -28.92
C LYS A 99 47.20 18.11 -30.07
N LYS A 100 46.47 19.22 -29.84
CA LYS A 100 46.83 20.55 -30.39
C LYS A 100 46.00 21.66 -29.74
N ALA A 101 46.73 22.71 -29.35
CA ALA A 101 46.25 23.97 -28.84
C ALA A 101 45.71 24.88 -29.96
N ASP A 102 45.21 26.05 -29.54
CA ASP A 102 44.96 27.27 -30.30
C ASP A 102 43.59 27.43 -31.01
N LYS A 103 42.61 28.04 -30.34
CA LYS A 103 42.45 29.50 -30.30
C LYS A 103 41.27 29.95 -29.43
N GLU A 104 41.57 30.93 -28.61
CA GLU A 104 40.74 31.63 -27.64
C GLU A 104 40.05 32.87 -28.31
N PRO A 105 39.41 33.81 -27.60
CA PRO A 105 37.95 33.96 -27.48
C PRO A 105 37.40 35.29 -28.07
N LYS A 106 36.08 35.41 -28.24
CA LYS A 106 35.42 36.73 -28.41
C LYS A 106 34.14 36.86 -27.57
N LYS A 107 34.32 37.58 -26.45
CA LYS A 107 33.42 38.48 -25.67
C LYS A 107 31.94 38.57 -26.15
N GLN A 108 30.92 38.19 -25.35
CA GLN A 108 30.24 38.93 -24.23
C GLN A 108 29.21 40.00 -24.71
N PRO A 109 28.28 40.54 -23.89
CA PRO A 109 27.18 39.90 -23.13
C PRO A 109 25.85 40.72 -23.16
N ALA A 110 24.71 40.15 -22.77
CA ALA A 110 23.54 40.87 -22.20
C ALA A 110 22.69 39.83 -21.44
N ALA A 111 22.74 39.71 -20.11
CA ALA A 111 22.22 40.61 -19.08
C ALA A 111 20.68 40.70 -19.06
N SER A 112 20.05 39.85 -18.25
CA SER A 112 18.99 40.14 -17.24
C SER A 112 18.35 38.80 -16.83
N ASP A 113 18.54 38.36 -15.58
CA ASP A 113 17.61 38.58 -14.44
C ASP A 113 16.23 37.92 -14.65
N GLY A 114 15.64 37.10 -13.79
CA GLY A 114 15.96 36.54 -12.48
C GLY A 114 15.04 35.32 -12.26
N GLU A 115 15.47 34.33 -11.48
CA GLU A 115 14.98 34.09 -10.12
C GLU A 115 13.46 33.81 -9.97
N ALA A 116 13.14 32.52 -9.88
CA ALA A 116 12.27 31.89 -8.86
C ALA A 116 10.73 32.17 -8.82
N PRO A 117 9.95 31.22 -8.26
CA PRO A 117 8.53 30.96 -8.58
C PRO A 117 7.54 31.67 -7.63
N LYS A 118 6.33 32.01 -8.10
CA LYS A 118 5.24 32.44 -7.21
C LYS A 118 3.87 31.84 -7.57
N LYS A 119 3.44 30.89 -6.73
CA LYS A 119 2.03 30.73 -6.34
C LYS A 119 1.52 32.04 -5.73
N PRO A 120 0.24 32.38 -5.89
CA PRO A 120 -0.50 33.07 -4.84
C PRO A 120 -1.45 32.09 -4.14
N LYS A 121 -1.21 31.96 -2.84
CA LYS A 121 -2.10 31.40 -1.83
C LYS A 121 -3.02 32.55 -1.39
N LYS A 122 -4.34 32.32 -1.44
CA LYS A 122 -5.33 32.70 -0.40
C LYS A 122 -5.66 34.20 -0.19
N GLN A 123 -6.92 34.52 -0.48
CA GLN A 123 -7.82 35.31 0.39
C GLN A 123 -9.04 34.38 0.63
N SER A 124 -9.46 33.91 1.83
CA SER A 124 -9.98 34.58 3.05
C SER A 124 -11.02 35.64 2.71
N ALA A 125 -12.24 35.65 3.25
CA ALA A 125 -12.68 35.38 4.62
C ALA A 125 -14.19 35.00 4.63
N ASP A 126 -14.66 34.13 5.54
CA ASP A 126 -15.39 34.46 6.81
C ASP A 126 -16.78 35.08 6.56
N ALA A 127 -17.87 34.77 7.27
CA ALA A 127 -18.23 34.00 8.46
C ALA A 127 -19.71 33.59 8.25
N ASP A 128 -20.37 32.68 8.96
CA ASP A 128 -20.72 32.66 10.38
C ASP A 128 -21.64 31.40 10.54
N GLU A 129 -21.45 30.52 11.52
CA GLU A 129 -22.34 30.33 12.69
C GLU A 129 -23.85 30.22 12.34
N GLU A 130 -24.69 29.31 12.83
CA GLU A 130 -24.72 28.52 14.05
C GLU A 130 -25.89 27.50 13.92
N ALA A 131 -25.91 26.49 14.80
CA ALA A 131 -27.08 25.76 15.33
C ALA A 131 -28.38 25.62 14.46
N THR A 132 -28.88 24.40 14.24
CA THR A 132 -29.76 23.79 15.24
C THR A 132 -29.99 22.29 15.01
N LYS A 133 -29.80 21.53 16.09
CA LYS A 133 -30.40 20.20 16.32
C LYS A 133 -31.94 20.31 16.31
N LYS A 134 -32.66 19.36 15.70
CA LYS A 134 -33.78 18.62 16.33
C LYS A 134 -34.42 17.58 15.39
N LYS A 135 -34.27 16.32 15.81
CA LYS A 135 -35.28 15.25 15.92
C LYS A 135 -36.33 15.08 14.79
N SER A 136 -36.29 13.92 14.14
CA SER A 136 -37.51 13.12 13.92
C SER A 136 -37.19 11.63 14.09
N GLY A 137 -37.44 11.13 15.29
CA GLY A 137 -37.43 9.72 15.63
C GLY A 137 -38.84 9.13 15.52
N LYS A 138 -38.93 8.03 14.77
CA LYS A 138 -39.69 6.79 15.04
C LYS A 138 -40.66 6.78 16.26
N LYS A 139 -41.96 6.61 15.99
CA LYS A 139 -42.99 5.80 16.73
C LYS A 139 -44.32 5.96 15.94
N LYS A 140 -45.00 4.93 15.42
CA LYS A 140 -45.66 3.72 15.99
C LYS A 140 -47.09 4.02 16.46
N GLU A 141 -48.04 3.23 15.91
CA GLU A 141 -49.47 3.04 16.28
C GLU A 141 -50.35 4.29 16.14
N GLU A 142 -51.52 4.24 15.51
CA GLU A 142 -52.67 3.33 15.70
C GLU A 142 -53.50 3.22 14.41
#